data_AF-Q31E06-F1
#
_entry.id   AF-Q31E06-F1
#
_cell.length_a   1.000
_cell.length_b   1.000
_cell.length_c   1.000
_cell.angle_alpha   90.00
_cell.angle_beta   90.00
_cell.angle_gamma   90.00
#
_symmetry.space_group_name_H-M   'P 1'
#
loop_
_entity.id
_entity.type
_entity.pdbx_description
1 polymer ?
#
loop_
_entity_poly.entity_id
_entity_poly.type
_entity_poly.pdbx_seq_one_letter_code
_entity_poly.pdbx_strand_id
1 'polypeptide(L)'
;MNDLDLSTQIKAIRLNCRRGNSETELLLQAYIDHLAEKSDPEALHELSTLVAENDQDLFHWLMTPTDAPQYYQTLIERIRQTYLKSA
;
A
#
# COMPACT_ATOMS: atom_id res chain seq x y z
N MET A 1 8.03 6.78 -21.00
CA MET A 1 7.90 6.88 -19.53
C MET A 1 8.79 5.79 -18.98
N ASN A 2 9.96 6.14 -18.44
CA ASN A 2 11.09 5.22 -18.24
C ASN A 2 10.97 4.43 -16.93
N ASP A 3 11.49 3.19 -16.91
CA ASP A 3 11.64 2.33 -15.72
C ASP A 3 12.30 3.01 -14.51
N LEU A 4 13.13 4.03 -14.76
CA LEU A 4 13.78 4.84 -13.73
C LEU A 4 12.76 5.58 -12.84
N ASP A 5 11.65 6.02 -13.41
CA ASP A 5 10.59 6.77 -12.70
C ASP A 5 9.80 5.85 -11.77
N LEU A 6 9.40 4.68 -12.28
CA LEU A 6 8.69 3.64 -11.51
C LEU A 6 9.52 3.15 -10.31
N SER A 7 10.80 2.86 -10.54
CA SER A 7 11.71 2.41 -9.48
C SER A 7 11.91 3.47 -8.39
N THR A 8 11.88 4.75 -8.76
CA THR A 8 11.99 5.88 -7.83
C THR A 8 10.71 6.03 -7.01
N GLN A 9 9.54 5.93 -7.66
CA GLN A 9 8.25 5.98 -6.98
C GLN A 9 8.08 4.85 -5.97
N ILE A 10 8.43 3.61 -6.33
CA ILE A 10 8.39 2.45 -5.43
C ILE A 10 9.29 2.68 -4.21
N LYS A 11 10.51 3.21 -4.39
CA LYS A 11 11.40 3.54 -3.27
C LYS A 11 10.80 4.58 -2.33
N ALA A 12 10.17 5.62 -2.87
CA ALA A 12 9.50 6.64 -2.08
C ALA A 12 8.33 6.05 -1.28
N ILE A 13 7.50 5.21 -1.90
CA ILE A 13 6.39 4.53 -1.21
C ILE A 13 6.93 3.65 -0.08
N ARG A 14 7.95 2.81 -0.34
CA ARG A 14 8.56 1.96 0.70
C ARG A 14 9.05 2.76 1.89
N LEU A 15 9.64 3.94 1.68
CA LEU A 15 10.08 4.80 2.77
C LEU A 15 8.89 5.29 3.62
N ASN A 16 7.78 5.69 2.99
CA ASN A 16 6.56 6.13 3.67
C ASN A 16 5.81 4.97 4.36
N CYS A 17 6.06 3.72 3.96
CA CYS A 17 5.49 2.55 4.64
C CYS A 17 6.21 2.21 5.94
N ARG A 18 7.45 2.66 6.16
CA ARG A 18 8.23 2.37 7.37
C ARG A 18 7.62 3.10 8.58
N ARG A 19 6.95 2.36 9.45
CA ARG A 19 6.19 2.88 10.60
C ARG A 19 6.28 1.92 11.79
N GLY A 20 6.01 2.42 12.99
CA GLY A 20 6.27 1.67 14.24
C GLY A 20 5.42 0.41 14.49
N ASN A 21 4.64 -0.09 13.52
CA ASN A 21 3.78 -1.25 13.67
C ASN A 21 4.02 -2.28 12.55
N SER A 22 4.38 -3.52 12.93
CA SER A 22 4.84 -4.54 11.98
C SER A 22 3.71 -5.09 11.10
N GLU A 23 2.48 -5.11 11.59
CA GLU A 23 1.34 -5.67 10.85
C GLU A 23 0.99 -4.83 9.62
N THR A 24 0.95 -3.50 9.75
CA THR A 24 0.74 -2.62 8.58
C THR A 24 1.90 -2.70 7.61
N GLU A 25 3.13 -2.71 8.13
CA GLU A 25 4.32 -2.82 7.27
C GLU A 25 4.28 -4.08 6.41
N LEU A 26 3.93 -5.24 6.99
CA LEU A 26 3.82 -6.50 6.25
C LEU A 26 2.75 -6.47 5.15
N LEU A 27 1.55 -5.93 5.47
CA LEU A 27 0.46 -5.77 4.52
C LEU A 27 0.88 -4.89 3.34
N LEU A 28 1.42 -3.70 3.62
CA LEU A 28 1.85 -2.75 2.60
C LEU A 28 3.02 -3.28 1.78
N GLN A 29 3.97 -3.97 2.42
CA GLN A 29 5.14 -4.53 1.75
C GLN A 29 4.73 -5.59 0.73
N ALA A 30 3.85 -6.52 1.10
CA ALA A 30 3.32 -7.53 0.17
C ALA A 30 2.63 -6.89 -1.04
N TYR A 31 1.89 -5.81 -0.84
CA TYR A 31 1.23 -5.11 -1.94
C TYR A 31 2.21 -4.35 -2.84
N ILE A 32 3.23 -3.69 -2.28
CA ILE A 32 4.27 -3.03 -3.06
C ILE A 32 5.03 -4.02 -3.94
N ASP A 33 5.36 -5.21 -3.42
CA ASP A 33 6.04 -6.25 -4.18
C ASP A 33 5.17 -6.71 -5.37
N HIS A 34 3.87 -6.92 -5.13
CA HIS A 34 2.91 -7.23 -6.18
C HIS A 34 2.83 -6.15 -7.28
N LEU A 35 2.80 -4.87 -6.89
CA LEU A 35 2.76 -3.76 -7.85
C LEU A 35 4.08 -3.62 -8.63
N ALA A 36 5.21 -3.88 -7.99
CA ALA A 36 6.52 -3.86 -8.64
C ALA A 36 6.62 -4.92 -9.74
N GLU A 37 6.09 -6.12 -9.50
CA GLU A 37 6.03 -7.19 -10.51
C GLU A 37 5.11 -6.84 -11.68
N LYS A 38 3.98 -6.19 -11.41
CA LYS A 38 2.99 -5.86 -12.45
C LYS A 38 3.28 -4.57 -13.21
N SER A 39 4.14 -3.71 -12.68
CA SER A 39 4.42 -2.38 -13.23
C SER A 39 3.14 -1.57 -13.48
N ASP A 40 2.27 -1.50 -12.46
CA ASP A 40 0.98 -0.80 -12.51
C ASP A 40 1.09 0.62 -11.91
N PRO A 41 1.25 1.67 -12.73
CA PRO A 41 1.49 3.03 -12.24
C PRO A 41 0.25 3.68 -11.60
N GLU A 42 -0.96 3.29 -12.01
CA GLU A 42 -2.19 3.84 -11.41
C GLU A 42 -2.35 3.33 -9.98
N ALA A 43 -2.17 2.02 -9.78
CA ALA A 43 -2.22 1.42 -8.46
C ALA A 43 -1.11 1.94 -7.53
N LEU A 44 0.08 2.26 -8.06
CA LEU A 44 1.14 2.90 -7.28
C LEU A 44 0.78 4.34 -6.87
N HIS A 45 0.07 5.08 -7.72
CA HIS A 45 -0.42 6.40 -7.37
C HIS A 45 -1.47 6.33 -6.25
N GLU A 46 -2.47 5.44 -6.38
CA GLU A 46 -3.49 5.22 -5.34
C GLU A 46 -2.85 4.81 -4.01
N LEU A 47 -1.87 3.90 -4.05
CA LEU A 47 -1.12 3.48 -2.87
C LEU A 47 -0.33 4.64 -2.26
N SER A 48 0.32 5.46 -3.08
CA SER A 48 1.06 6.63 -2.61
C SER A 48 0.17 7.62 -1.86
N THR A 49 -1.08 7.78 -2.28
CA THR A 49 -2.06 8.62 -1.58
C THR A 49 -2.46 8.00 -0.24
N LEU A 50 -2.75 6.71 -0.21
CA LEU A 50 -3.12 6.00 1.03
C LEU A 50 -1.99 6.02 2.08
N VAL A 51 -0.74 5.77 1.69
CA VAL A 51 0.38 5.67 2.65
C VAL A 51 0.80 7.02 3.23
N ALA A 52 0.35 8.13 2.62
CA ALA A 52 0.54 9.48 3.12
C ALA A 52 -0.42 9.85 4.26
N GLU A 53 -1.45 9.03 4.50
CA GLU A 53 -2.34 9.16 5.63
C GLU A 53 -1.59 8.86 6.95
N ASN A 54 -2.10 9.38 8.05
CA ASN A 54 -1.45 9.22 9.35
C ASN A 54 -1.45 7.75 9.81
N ASP A 55 -0.47 7.40 10.65
CA ASP A 55 -0.24 6.02 11.07
C ASP A 55 -1.42 5.38 11.82
N GLN A 56 -2.17 6.17 12.59
CA GLN A 56 -3.27 5.67 13.39
C GLN A 56 -4.45 5.29 12.49
N ASP A 57 -4.84 6.17 11.57
CA ASP A 57 -5.92 5.92 10.63
C ASP A 57 -5.55 4.78 9.68
N LEU A 58 -4.32 4.78 9.14
CA LEU A 58 -3.91 3.71 8.24
C LEU A 58 -3.91 2.34 8.91
N PHE A 59 -3.38 2.25 10.13
CA PHE A 59 -3.45 1.02 10.92
C PHE A 59 -4.90 0.59 11.15
N HIS A 60 -5.74 1.51 11.63
CA HIS A 60 -7.15 1.22 11.92
C HIS A 60 -7.89 0.71 10.69
N TRP A 61 -7.75 1.38 9.55
CA TRP A 61 -8.42 1.00 8.30
C TRP A 61 -7.91 -0.32 7.74
N LEU A 62 -6.61 -0.61 7.86
CA LEU A 62 -6.06 -1.89 7.43
C LEU A 62 -6.52 -3.05 8.32
N MET A 63 -6.82 -2.81 9.60
CA MET A 63 -7.39 -3.81 10.49
C MET A 63 -8.91 -3.94 10.33
N THR A 64 -9.59 -2.82 10.11
CA THR A 64 -11.05 -2.70 10.00
C THR A 64 -11.44 -1.93 8.72
N PRO A 65 -11.44 -2.59 7.55
CA PRO A 65 -11.66 -1.93 6.25
C PRO A 65 -12.99 -1.20 6.12
N THR A 66 -14.02 -1.61 6.87
CA THR A 66 -15.35 -0.99 6.86
C THR A 66 -15.34 0.45 7.36
N ASP A 67 -14.35 0.82 8.17
CA ASP A 67 -14.24 2.14 8.79
C ASP A 67 -13.41 3.11 7.92
N ALA A 68 -12.81 2.59 6.84
CA ALA A 68 -12.08 3.40 5.88
C ALA A 68 -13.04 4.26 5.02
N PRO A 69 -12.60 5.45 4.60
CA PRO A 69 -13.30 6.22 3.59
C PRO A 69 -13.60 5.38 2.35
N GLN A 70 -14.79 5.56 1.76
CA GLN A 70 -15.29 4.67 0.69
C GLN A 70 -14.33 4.54 -0.50
N TYR A 71 -13.58 5.60 -0.82
CA TYR A 71 -12.59 5.60 -1.90
C TYR A 71 -11.34 4.76 -1.60
N TYR A 72 -11.01 4.48 -0.34
CA TYR A 72 -9.91 3.60 0.05
C TYR A 72 -10.33 2.15 0.27
N GLN A 73 -11.61 1.85 0.49
CA GLN A 73 -12.08 0.50 0.84
C GLN A 73 -11.64 -0.57 -0.17
N THR A 74 -11.80 -0.28 -1.47
CA THR A 74 -11.38 -1.21 -2.53
C THR A 74 -9.87 -1.45 -2.51
N LEU A 75 -9.07 -0.40 -2.29
CA LEU A 75 -7.60 -0.49 -2.23
C LEU A 75 -7.15 -1.28 -0.99
N ILE A 76 -7.72 -0.99 0.18
CA ILE A 76 -7.43 -1.70 1.43
C ILE A 76 -7.76 -3.18 1.32
N GLU A 77 -8.90 -3.53 0.71
CA GLU A 77 -9.25 -4.93 0.50
C GLU A 77 -8.25 -5.62 -0.43
N ARG A 78 -7.81 -4.95 -1.52
CA ARG A 78 -6.76 -5.48 -2.40
C ARG A 78 -5.45 -5.71 -1.64
N ILE A 79 -5.02 -4.77 -0.80
CA ILE A 79 -3.80 -4.91 0.03
C ILE A 79 -3.90 -6.16 0.90
N ARG A 80 -5.01 -6.31 1.64
CA ARG A 80 -5.25 -7.46 2.53
C ARG A 80 -5.28 -8.78 1.77
N GLN A 81 -5.99 -8.83 0.64
CA GLN A 81 -6.09 -10.03 -0.19
C GLN A 81 -4.77 -10.41 -0.83
N THR A 82 -3.94 -9.44 -1.23
CA THR A 82 -2.60 -9.71 -1.75
C THR A 82 -1.72 -10.34 -0.67
N TYR A 83 -1.71 -9.78 0.54
CA TYR A 83 -0.96 -10.36 1.65
C TYR A 83 -1.39 -11.81 1.95
N LEU A 84 -2.69 -12.09 2.02
CA LEU A 84 -3.21 -13.44 2.27
C LEU A 84 -2.86 -14.47 1.18
N LYS A 85 -2.59 -14.02 -0.05
CA LYS A 85 -2.18 -14.89 -1.16
C LYS A 85 -0.66 -15.08 -1.23
N SER A 86 0.10 -14.18 -0.61
CA SER A 86 1.56 -14.19 -0.59
C SER A 86 2.14 -14.81 0.69
N ALA A 87 1.33 -15.00 1.74
CA ALA A 87 1.66 -15.68 2.99
C ALA A 87 1.48 -17.21 2.88
#